data_AF-A0A3R6V730-F1
#
_entry.id   AF-A0A3R6V730-F1
#
_cell.length_a   1.000
_cell.length_b   1.000
_cell.length_c   1.000
_cell.angle_alpha   90.00
_cell.angle_beta   90.00
_cell.angle_gamma   90.00
#
_symmetry.space_group_name_H-M   'P 1'
#
loop_
_entity.id
_entity.type
_entity.pdbx_description
1 polymer ?
#
loop_
_entity_poly.entity_id
_entity_poly.type
_entity_poly.pdbx_seq_one_letter_code
_entity_poly.pdbx_strand_id
1 'polypeptide(L)'
;MFAISEFRPCTRRFRPVKSHGGSTTMIDVTIASLDAQTPTPTSHGRFGVWGSFLYLACTIACSVRFAYLIQHTATNDYYWRDFNTTGTQTFLADVYNSQLSVAVDGRVDSLAFSSALAVPKDYSRATTAIDLNPSRARSLLLSPMPMDQIIGIFRNSSLILNLPTPYCWVDLNRTFELAHTAKRQLRCERTDLGNAAMYLGAILRNTARKEILGSALYAWLNATVFQALRRTPTGNIWVDNIHNHTFLPIRDEIDLWKSYGIHKWITQLSNRYQQGIEETVTIHNALGLETVIKINSVPYRQTASTTNLAYFIFVNEIYVSTYSLKCSLVRSDPFHFEKLGLDWDIIVMIGVRRTPAINLVRLHIGPFGAIDVRFVPVPRSLTAAVATFRRLAYSELQTNEPAQVKYARFESAVTTPIPPAWVNPLLQFYGGNPMCVLGAAKSFVQPSFGVYEVCGSQQPHTV
;
A
#
# COMPACT_ATOMS: atom_id res chain seq x y z
N MET A 1 -9.49 -26.66 -3.66
CA MET A 1 -10.42 -27.74 -4.06
C MET A 1 -11.44 -27.89 -2.96
N PHE A 2 -12.72 -28.05 -3.34
CA PHE A 2 -13.96 -27.97 -2.54
C PHE A 2 -14.41 -26.57 -2.14
N ALA A 3 -15.71 -26.23 -2.10
CA ALA A 3 -16.90 -26.68 -2.83
C ALA A 3 -18.02 -25.73 -2.36
N ILE A 4 -18.88 -25.32 -3.29
CA ILE A 4 -20.06 -24.48 -3.05
C ILE A 4 -21.13 -25.36 -2.38
N SER A 5 -21.78 -24.87 -1.31
CA SER A 5 -22.99 -25.48 -0.75
C SER A 5 -24.18 -24.52 -0.87
N GLU A 6 -25.17 -24.96 -1.65
CA GLU A 6 -26.50 -24.39 -1.80
C GLU A 6 -27.28 -24.35 -0.47
N PHE A 7 -28.01 -23.25 -0.23
CA PHE A 7 -29.02 -23.16 0.82
C PHE A 7 -30.37 -23.68 0.29
N ARG A 8 -30.93 -24.71 0.94
CA ARG A 8 -32.29 -25.21 0.71
C ARG A 8 -33.34 -24.43 1.52
N PRO A 9 -34.59 -24.30 1.04
CA PRO A 9 -35.68 -23.67 1.77
C PRO A 9 -36.37 -24.62 2.77
N CYS A 10 -36.75 -24.07 3.92
CA CYS A 10 -37.44 -24.78 5.00
C CYS A 10 -38.94 -24.97 4.66
N THR A 11 -39.38 -26.21 4.47
CA THR A 11 -40.80 -26.58 4.42
C THR A 11 -41.17 -27.32 5.72
N ARG A 12 -42.18 -26.84 6.46
CA ARG A 12 -42.77 -27.57 7.59
C ARG A 12 -43.97 -28.40 7.12
N ARG A 13 -43.88 -29.71 7.30
CA ARG A 13 -44.95 -30.72 7.09
C ARG A 13 -45.83 -30.83 8.34
N PHE A 14 -47.15 -30.91 8.13
CA PHE A 14 -48.13 -31.44 9.08
C PHE A 14 -48.06 -32.97 9.15
N ARG A 15 -48.34 -33.56 10.33
CA ARG A 15 -48.50 -35.01 10.53
C ARG A 15 -49.99 -35.41 10.60
N PRO A 16 -50.37 -36.63 10.16
CA PRO A 16 -51.75 -37.12 10.13
C PRO A 16 -52.12 -38.00 11.33
N VAL A 17 -53.42 -38.16 11.60
CA VAL A 17 -53.96 -39.19 12.52
C VAL A 17 -55.12 -39.95 11.84
N LYS A 18 -55.18 -41.26 12.12
CA LYS A 18 -55.81 -42.39 11.40
C LYS A 18 -57.34 -42.50 11.51
N SER A 19 -57.94 -43.25 10.57
CA SER A 19 -59.33 -43.73 10.55
C SER A 19 -59.49 -45.12 11.20
N HIS A 20 -60.72 -45.44 11.64
CA HIS A 20 -61.50 -46.71 11.66
C HIS A 20 -62.78 -46.39 12.50
N GLY A 21 -64.04 -46.71 12.18
CA GLY A 21 -64.65 -47.88 11.54
C GLY A 21 -65.48 -48.63 12.60
N GLY A 22 -66.81 -48.42 12.72
CA GLY A 22 -67.69 -49.18 13.63
C GLY A 22 -69.08 -48.59 13.87
N SER A 23 -70.13 -49.41 13.71
CA SER A 23 -71.56 -49.10 13.49
C SER A 23 -72.39 -48.55 14.67
N THR A 24 -73.26 -47.61 14.28
CA THR A 24 -74.71 -47.44 14.56
C THR A 24 -75.34 -47.81 15.91
N THR A 25 -75.84 -46.79 16.61
CA THR A 25 -77.08 -46.81 17.41
C THR A 25 -77.87 -45.53 17.18
N MET A 26 -79.15 -45.67 16.84
CA MET A 26 -80.11 -44.58 16.61
C MET A 26 -80.50 -43.88 17.92
N ILE A 27 -80.47 -42.55 17.92
CA ILE A 27 -81.29 -41.70 18.80
C ILE A 27 -81.82 -40.56 17.93
N ASP A 28 -83.14 -40.52 17.75
CA ASP A 28 -83.86 -39.41 17.12
C ASP A 28 -83.79 -38.16 18.00
N VAL A 29 -83.28 -37.05 17.46
CA VAL A 29 -83.56 -35.71 17.97
C VAL A 29 -83.80 -34.77 16.79
N THR A 30 -84.97 -34.16 16.83
CA THR A 30 -85.61 -33.22 15.90
C THR A 30 -84.69 -32.13 15.32
N ILE A 31 -84.78 -31.95 14.00
CA ILE A 31 -84.13 -30.90 13.22
C ILE A 31 -84.81 -29.55 13.50
N ALA A 32 -84.11 -28.63 14.13
CA ALA A 32 -84.47 -27.21 14.12
C ALA A 32 -83.84 -26.56 12.87
N SER A 33 -84.69 -26.14 11.93
CA SER A 33 -84.32 -25.34 10.77
C SER A 33 -83.77 -23.98 11.22
N LEU A 34 -82.47 -23.76 11.10
CA LEU A 34 -81.89 -22.43 11.12
C LEU A 34 -81.93 -21.87 9.71
N ASP A 35 -82.99 -21.10 9.46
CA ASP A 35 -83.16 -20.29 8.27
C ASP A 35 -81.91 -19.44 8.00
N ALA A 36 -81.47 -19.46 6.74
CA ALA A 36 -80.46 -18.56 6.21
C ALA A 36 -81.00 -17.12 6.24
N GLN A 37 -80.78 -16.41 7.34
CA GLN A 37 -80.93 -14.96 7.37
C GLN A 37 -79.79 -14.35 6.55
N THR A 38 -80.12 -13.96 5.32
CA THR A 38 -79.33 -12.98 4.56
C THR A 38 -79.46 -11.64 5.29
N PRO A 39 -78.37 -11.08 5.87
CA PRO A 39 -78.48 -9.82 6.58
C PRO A 39 -78.78 -8.70 5.57
N THR A 40 -79.89 -8.01 5.80
CA THR A 40 -80.28 -6.81 5.06
C THR A 40 -79.23 -5.71 5.26
N PRO A 41 -78.85 -4.96 4.20
CA PRO A 41 -77.75 -4.01 4.27
C PRO A 41 -78.15 -2.78 5.10
N THR A 42 -77.68 -2.70 6.35
CA THR A 42 -77.80 -1.50 7.17
C THR A 42 -76.87 -0.40 6.65
N SER A 43 -77.29 0.87 6.68
CA SER A 43 -76.49 2.00 6.17
C SER A 43 -75.09 2.08 6.81
N HIS A 44 -74.97 1.67 8.08
CA HIS A 44 -73.72 1.58 8.83
C HIS A 44 -72.72 0.54 8.28
N GLY A 45 -73.20 -0.57 7.70
CA GLY A 45 -72.34 -1.55 7.02
C GLY A 45 -71.76 -1.01 5.71
N ARG A 46 -72.52 -0.18 4.99
CA ARG A 46 -72.03 0.51 3.78
C ARG A 46 -70.97 1.56 4.11
N PHE A 47 -71.12 2.32 5.21
CA PHE A 47 -70.09 3.27 5.68
C PHE A 47 -68.79 2.57 6.10
N GLY A 48 -68.86 1.41 6.76
CA GLY A 48 -67.67 0.61 7.10
C GLY A 48 -66.94 0.05 5.88
N VAL A 49 -67.69 -0.36 4.84
CA VAL A 49 -67.12 -0.78 3.55
C VAL A 49 -66.44 0.39 2.84
N TRP A 50 -67.08 1.56 2.75
CA TRP A 50 -66.47 2.76 2.16
C TRP A 50 -65.23 3.24 2.93
N GLY A 51 -65.27 3.20 4.28
CA GLY A 51 -64.10 3.51 5.12
C GLY A 51 -62.93 2.55 4.88
N SER A 52 -63.23 1.26 4.65
CA SER A 52 -62.21 0.25 4.33
C SER A 52 -61.59 0.47 2.94
N PHE A 53 -62.41 0.80 1.93
CA PHE A 53 -61.91 1.17 0.60
C PHE A 53 -61.07 2.44 0.63
N LEU A 54 -61.49 3.47 1.38
CA LEU A 54 -60.74 4.70 1.54
C LEU A 54 -59.40 4.46 2.26
N TYR A 55 -59.41 3.66 3.33
CA TYR A 55 -58.18 3.25 4.01
C TYR A 55 -57.22 2.51 3.09
N LEU A 56 -57.72 1.56 2.29
CA LEU A 56 -56.92 0.82 1.33
C LEU A 56 -56.35 1.75 0.25
N ALA A 57 -57.17 2.65 -0.31
CA ALA A 57 -56.75 3.63 -1.30
C ALA A 57 -55.67 4.58 -0.75
N CYS A 58 -55.85 5.10 0.46
CA CYS A 58 -54.86 5.92 1.15
C CYS A 58 -53.56 5.14 1.42
N THR A 59 -53.67 3.89 1.86
CA THR A 59 -52.48 3.04 2.12
C THR A 59 -51.70 2.77 0.85
N ILE A 60 -52.40 2.44 -0.25
CA ILE A 60 -51.78 2.24 -1.56
C ILE A 60 -51.14 3.54 -2.05
N ALA A 61 -51.83 4.68 -1.94
CA ALA A 61 -51.29 5.99 -2.31
C ALA A 61 -50.03 6.34 -1.51
N CYS A 62 -50.02 6.09 -0.20
CA CYS A 62 -48.85 6.26 0.67
C CYS A 62 -47.69 5.34 0.26
N SER A 63 -47.97 4.07 -0.04
CA SER A 63 -46.95 3.11 -0.51
C SER A 63 -46.35 3.50 -1.85
N VAL A 64 -47.17 3.92 -2.82
CA VAL A 64 -46.71 4.43 -4.12
C VAL A 64 -45.88 5.70 -3.93
N ARG A 65 -46.34 6.62 -3.08
CA ARG A 65 -45.61 7.85 -2.77
C ARG A 65 -44.26 7.55 -2.12
N PHE A 66 -44.20 6.60 -1.20
CA PHE A 66 -42.97 6.15 -0.55
C PHE A 66 -42.00 5.52 -1.56
N ALA A 67 -42.48 4.62 -2.41
CA ALA A 67 -41.67 4.00 -3.46
C ALA A 67 -41.08 5.06 -4.41
N TYR A 68 -41.88 6.05 -4.82
CA TYR A 68 -41.42 7.16 -5.66
C TYR A 68 -40.37 8.04 -4.94
N LEU A 69 -40.50 8.27 -3.64
CA LEU A 69 -39.50 9.03 -2.88
C LEU A 69 -38.18 8.29 -2.75
N ILE A 70 -38.21 6.97 -2.51
CA ILE A 70 -37.00 6.18 -2.27
C ILE A 70 -36.35 5.68 -3.57
N GLN A 71 -37.05 5.70 -4.71
CA GLN A 71 -36.55 5.10 -5.96
C GLN A 71 -35.14 5.55 -6.34
N HIS A 72 -34.81 6.84 -6.18
CA HIS A 72 -33.50 7.39 -6.52
C HIS A 72 -32.41 7.00 -5.51
N THR A 73 -32.80 6.82 -4.26
CA THR A 73 -31.92 6.44 -3.16
C THR A 73 -31.64 4.94 -3.17
N ALA A 74 -32.63 4.12 -3.49
CA ALA A 74 -32.55 2.67 -3.55
C ALA A 74 -32.05 2.12 -4.91
N THR A 75 -31.46 2.96 -5.76
CA THR A 75 -30.84 2.52 -7.02
C THR A 75 -29.51 1.79 -6.84
N ASN A 76 -28.93 1.85 -5.63
CA ASN A 76 -27.65 1.27 -5.27
C ASN A 76 -27.66 0.78 -3.82
N ASP A 77 -26.74 -0.14 -3.51
CA ASP A 77 -26.63 -0.76 -2.19
C ASP A 77 -26.16 0.20 -1.08
N TYR A 78 -25.64 1.38 -1.46
CA TYR A 78 -25.24 2.42 -0.52
C TYR A 78 -26.43 3.19 0.04
N TYR A 79 -27.62 3.07 -0.55
CA TYR A 79 -28.77 3.93 -0.27
C TYR A 79 -28.39 5.42 -0.39
N TRP A 80 -27.53 5.75 -1.36
CA TRP A 80 -27.11 7.11 -1.67
C TRP A 80 -27.77 7.54 -2.96
N ARG A 81 -28.62 8.58 -2.89
CA ARG A 81 -29.30 9.15 -4.06
C ARG A 81 -28.38 9.30 -5.28
N ASP A 82 -28.77 8.67 -6.39
CA ASP A 82 -28.15 8.78 -7.71
C ASP A 82 -26.64 8.42 -7.75
N PHE A 83 -26.13 7.66 -6.75
CA PHE A 83 -24.74 7.22 -6.72
C PHE A 83 -24.44 6.28 -7.89
N ASN A 84 -23.38 6.60 -8.63
CA ASN A 84 -22.89 5.78 -9.74
C ASN A 84 -21.38 5.59 -9.67
N THR A 85 -20.90 4.52 -10.31
CA THR A 85 -19.48 4.16 -10.34
C THR A 85 -18.68 5.02 -11.31
N THR A 86 -19.33 5.59 -12.33
CA THR A 86 -18.69 6.36 -13.41
C THR A 86 -18.53 7.83 -13.12
N GLY A 87 -19.18 8.39 -12.10
CA GLY A 87 -19.09 9.81 -11.77
C GLY A 87 -18.94 10.06 -10.27
N THR A 88 -19.89 9.58 -9.46
CA THR A 88 -19.90 9.84 -8.00
C THR A 88 -18.72 9.16 -7.31
N GLN A 89 -18.50 7.87 -7.59
CA GLN A 89 -17.39 7.12 -7.00
C GLN A 89 -16.03 7.69 -7.41
N THR A 90 -15.86 8.05 -8.69
CA THR A 90 -14.60 8.61 -9.19
C THR A 90 -14.36 10.03 -8.69
N PHE A 91 -15.40 10.85 -8.56
CA PHE A 91 -15.32 12.15 -7.91
C PHE A 91 -14.84 12.04 -6.47
N LEU A 92 -15.48 11.16 -5.68
CA LEU A 92 -15.05 10.92 -4.30
C LEU A 92 -13.58 10.47 -4.26
N ALA A 93 -13.21 9.53 -5.11
CA ALA A 93 -11.83 9.05 -5.19
C ALA A 93 -10.84 10.18 -5.49
N ASP A 94 -11.12 11.03 -6.48
CA ASP A 94 -10.26 12.16 -6.83
C ASP A 94 -10.15 13.19 -5.70
N VAL A 95 -11.27 13.51 -5.03
CA VAL A 95 -11.29 14.40 -3.86
C VAL A 95 -10.39 13.82 -2.78
N TYR A 96 -10.60 12.58 -2.35
CA TYR A 96 -9.79 11.96 -1.31
C TYR A 96 -8.31 11.85 -1.71
N ASN A 97 -8.00 11.39 -2.92
CA ASN A 97 -6.63 11.27 -3.41
C ASN A 97 -5.91 12.64 -3.48
N SER A 98 -6.63 13.71 -3.83
CA SER A 98 -6.08 15.07 -3.86
C SER A 98 -5.69 15.56 -2.46
N GLN A 99 -6.50 15.23 -1.45
CA GLN A 99 -6.30 15.66 -0.06
C GLN A 99 -5.22 14.80 0.63
N LEU A 100 -5.24 13.48 0.41
CA LEU A 100 -4.21 12.57 0.91
C LEU A 100 -2.81 12.90 0.38
N SER A 101 -2.72 13.51 -0.79
CA SER A 101 -1.45 13.96 -1.38
C SER A 101 -0.85 15.20 -0.70
N VAL A 102 -1.66 16.01 -0.01
CA VAL A 102 -1.22 17.22 0.72
C VAL A 102 -1.34 17.09 2.24
N ALA A 103 -1.94 16.01 2.73
CA ALA A 103 -2.11 15.72 4.14
C ALA A 103 -0.74 15.63 4.84
N VAL A 104 -0.54 16.49 5.84
CA VAL A 104 0.63 16.41 6.71
C VAL A 104 0.47 15.18 7.60
N ASP A 105 1.47 14.30 7.59
CA ASP A 105 1.49 13.05 8.35
C ASP A 105 0.38 12.04 7.93
N GLY A 106 -0.22 12.22 6.75
CA GLY A 106 -1.23 11.32 6.18
C GLY A 106 -2.59 11.35 6.89
N ARG A 107 -2.85 12.36 7.72
CA ARG A 107 -4.11 12.53 8.47
C ARG A 107 -4.84 13.78 8.01
N VAL A 108 -6.14 13.64 7.83
CA VAL A 108 -7.08 14.75 7.65
C VAL A 108 -8.23 14.49 8.62
N ASP A 109 -8.30 15.26 9.71
CA ASP A 109 -9.25 14.99 10.80
C ASP A 109 -10.71 15.24 10.39
N SER A 110 -10.95 16.17 9.47
CA SER A 110 -12.25 16.35 8.83
C SER A 110 -12.10 17.08 7.49
N LEU A 111 -12.95 16.72 6.53
CA LEU A 111 -13.07 17.42 5.24
C LEU A 111 -14.36 18.22 5.26
N ALA A 112 -14.24 19.54 5.43
CA ALA A 112 -15.39 20.43 5.30
C ALA A 112 -15.75 20.58 3.82
N PHE A 113 -16.98 20.20 3.46
CA PHE A 113 -17.53 20.46 2.13
C PHE A 113 -17.48 21.95 1.84
N SER A 114 -16.63 22.34 0.89
CA SER A 114 -16.42 23.72 0.48
C SER A 114 -16.05 23.76 -1.00
N SER A 115 -16.20 24.93 -1.64
CA SER A 115 -15.80 25.16 -3.04
C SER A 115 -14.32 24.82 -3.30
N ALA A 116 -13.48 24.87 -2.25
CA ALA A 116 -12.09 24.48 -2.29
C ALA A 116 -11.84 22.99 -2.60
N LEU A 117 -12.83 22.11 -2.36
CA LEU A 117 -12.75 20.69 -2.68
C LEU A 117 -13.20 20.37 -4.12
N ALA A 118 -13.58 21.39 -4.90
CA ALA A 118 -13.96 21.18 -6.29
C ALA A 118 -12.78 20.58 -7.07
N VAL A 119 -13.06 19.52 -7.84
CA VAL A 119 -12.10 18.95 -8.79
C VAL A 119 -12.53 19.40 -10.19
N PRO A 120 -11.67 20.11 -10.95
CA PRO A 120 -12.02 20.59 -12.29
C PRO A 120 -11.94 19.44 -13.31
N LYS A 121 -12.85 18.48 -13.17
CA LYS A 121 -13.04 17.31 -14.03
C LYS A 121 -14.54 17.11 -14.30
N ASP A 122 -14.88 16.69 -15.50
CA ASP A 122 -16.25 16.40 -15.92
C ASP A 122 -16.66 14.97 -15.54
N TYR A 123 -17.46 14.86 -14.46
CA TYR A 123 -17.97 13.58 -13.94
C TYR A 123 -19.31 13.15 -14.54
N SER A 124 -19.85 13.91 -15.50
CA SER A 124 -21.11 13.57 -16.18
C SER A 124 -20.93 12.57 -17.32
N ARG A 125 -19.68 12.26 -17.68
CA ARG A 125 -19.33 11.37 -18.79
C ARG A 125 -19.73 9.93 -18.52
N ALA A 126 -19.97 9.19 -19.61
CA ALA A 126 -20.26 7.75 -19.57
C ALA A 126 -19.15 6.94 -18.88
N THR A 127 -17.90 7.41 -18.95
CA THR A 127 -16.76 6.85 -18.22
C THR A 127 -15.86 7.97 -17.70
N THR A 128 -15.30 7.76 -16.51
CA THR A 128 -14.26 8.62 -15.94
C THR A 128 -13.16 7.78 -15.32
N ALA A 129 -11.97 8.34 -15.19
CA ALA A 129 -10.82 7.71 -14.57
C ALA A 129 -10.44 8.44 -13.28
N ILE A 130 -10.00 7.67 -12.29
CA ILE A 130 -9.48 8.18 -11.03
C ILE A 130 -8.03 8.63 -11.24
N ASP A 131 -7.71 9.83 -10.79
CA ASP A 131 -6.35 10.34 -10.78
C ASP A 131 -5.61 9.78 -9.56
N LEU A 132 -4.67 8.88 -9.82
CA LEU A 132 -3.86 8.24 -8.80
C LEU A 132 -2.47 8.87 -8.75
N ASN A 133 -1.94 9.00 -7.53
CA ASN A 133 -0.54 9.31 -7.35
C ASN A 133 0.27 8.01 -7.26
N PRO A 134 0.99 7.60 -8.33
CA PRO A 134 1.74 6.35 -8.31
C PRO A 134 2.85 6.35 -7.25
N SER A 135 3.26 7.51 -6.72
CA SER A 135 4.24 7.66 -5.62
C SER A 135 3.65 7.53 -4.23
N ARG A 136 2.32 7.47 -4.09
CA ARG A 136 1.65 7.35 -2.80
C ARG A 136 2.10 6.13 -2.00
N ALA A 137 2.04 4.94 -2.60
CA ALA A 137 2.45 3.69 -1.96
C ALA A 137 3.90 3.76 -1.42
N ARG A 138 4.82 4.32 -2.21
CA ARG A 138 6.22 4.51 -1.81
C ARG A 138 6.39 5.53 -0.70
N SER A 139 5.70 6.67 -0.80
CA SER A 139 5.78 7.71 0.22
C SER A 139 5.34 7.19 1.59
N LEU A 140 4.31 6.33 1.63
CA LEU A 140 3.84 5.71 2.85
C LEU A 140 4.85 4.67 3.38
N LEU A 141 5.32 3.76 2.53
CA LEU A 141 6.25 2.69 2.94
C LEU A 141 7.64 3.23 3.37
N LEU A 142 8.10 4.30 2.73
CA LEU A 142 9.41 4.92 3.00
C LEU A 142 9.33 6.06 4.02
N SER A 143 8.18 6.23 4.67
CA SER A 143 8.02 7.04 5.87
C SER A 143 8.22 6.17 7.13
N PRO A 144 8.56 6.77 8.28
CA PRO A 144 8.68 6.02 9.54
C PRO A 144 7.38 5.26 9.86
N MET A 145 7.46 3.92 9.94
CA MET A 145 6.33 3.08 10.37
C MET A 145 6.34 2.91 11.90
N PRO A 146 5.16 2.81 12.56
CA PRO A 146 5.09 2.48 13.98
C PRO A 146 5.82 1.16 14.30
N MET A 147 6.64 1.16 15.35
CA MET A 147 7.51 0.03 15.68
C MET A 147 6.72 -1.23 16.07
N ASP A 148 5.58 -1.07 16.71
CA ASP A 148 4.66 -2.15 17.08
C ASP A 148 4.12 -2.88 15.84
N GLN A 149 3.77 -2.13 14.78
CA GLN A 149 3.32 -2.70 13.51
C GLN A 149 4.44 -3.48 12.83
N ILE A 150 5.65 -2.91 12.73
CA ILE A 150 6.80 -3.57 12.11
C ILE A 150 7.18 -4.85 12.85
N ILE A 151 7.26 -4.79 14.18
CA ILE A 151 7.56 -5.96 15.01
C ILE A 151 6.47 -7.02 14.83
N GLY A 152 5.19 -6.62 14.81
CA GLY A 152 4.07 -7.51 14.54
C GLY A 152 4.16 -8.21 13.18
N ILE A 153 4.54 -7.48 12.13
CA ILE A 153 4.74 -8.03 10.78
C ILE A 153 5.81 -9.11 10.78
N PHE A 154 6.99 -8.87 11.39
CA PHE A 154 8.05 -9.87 11.41
C PHE A 154 7.68 -11.11 12.21
N ARG A 155 7.01 -10.95 13.36
CA ARG A 155 6.62 -12.09 14.21
C ARG A 155 5.56 -12.97 13.57
N ASN A 156 4.78 -12.42 12.64
CA ASN A 156 3.74 -13.14 11.90
C ASN A 156 4.15 -13.55 10.47
N SER A 157 5.44 -13.47 10.14
CA SER A 157 5.98 -13.82 8.83
C SER A 157 7.06 -14.90 8.93
N SER A 158 7.37 -15.56 7.81
CA SER A 158 8.61 -16.33 7.68
C SER A 158 9.83 -15.41 7.69
N LEU A 159 11.05 -15.94 7.70
CA LEU A 159 12.27 -15.13 7.68
C LEU A 159 12.35 -14.25 6.41
N ILE A 160 12.17 -12.93 6.56
CA ILE A 160 12.25 -11.96 5.45
C ILE A 160 13.63 -11.30 5.40
N LEU A 161 14.45 -11.70 4.42
CA LEU A 161 15.75 -11.05 4.14
C LEU A 161 15.82 -10.35 2.77
N ASN A 162 14.75 -10.43 1.99
CA ASN A 162 14.63 -9.74 0.70
C ASN A 162 14.09 -8.30 0.86
N LEU A 163 14.46 -7.64 1.95
CA LEU A 163 14.13 -6.24 2.18
C LEU A 163 15.14 -5.35 1.45
N PRO A 164 14.71 -4.20 0.91
CA PRO A 164 15.60 -3.25 0.27
C PRO A 164 16.42 -2.48 1.31
N THR A 165 17.29 -3.19 2.01
CA THR A 165 18.13 -2.64 3.08
C THR A 165 19.53 -3.24 2.99
N PRO A 166 20.55 -2.42 2.69
CA PRO A 166 21.93 -2.79 2.90
C PRO A 166 22.27 -2.61 4.39
N TYR A 167 22.27 -3.70 5.16
CA TYR A 167 22.50 -3.66 6.60
C TYR A 167 23.85 -3.01 6.95
N CYS A 168 23.91 -2.38 8.11
CA CYS A 168 25.12 -1.78 8.66
C CYS A 168 25.65 -2.61 9.85
N TRP A 169 24.75 -3.24 10.62
CA TRP A 169 25.13 -4.03 11.80
C TRP A 169 24.36 -5.34 11.90
N VAL A 170 24.98 -6.34 12.53
CA VAL A 170 24.32 -7.60 12.86
C VAL A 170 23.47 -7.46 14.11
N ASP A 171 23.98 -6.79 15.15
CA ASP A 171 23.39 -6.72 16.48
C ASP A 171 23.03 -5.28 16.89
N LEU A 172 22.08 -5.12 17.82
CA LEU A 172 21.63 -3.81 18.30
C LEU A 172 22.77 -3.01 18.98
N ASN A 173 23.73 -3.71 19.59
CA ASN A 173 24.90 -3.12 20.23
C ASN A 173 25.97 -2.68 19.22
N ARG A 174 25.78 -2.91 17.92
CA ARG A 174 26.69 -2.52 16.84
C ARG A 174 28.09 -3.16 16.96
N THR A 175 28.18 -4.32 17.60
CA THR A 175 29.44 -5.05 17.80
C THR A 175 29.98 -5.61 16.49
N PHE A 176 29.09 -6.05 15.59
CA PHE A 176 29.45 -6.64 14.32
C PHE A 176 28.93 -5.79 13.16
N GLU A 177 29.84 -5.36 12.31
CA GLU A 177 29.57 -4.51 11.17
C GLU A 177 29.34 -5.32 9.89
N LEU A 178 28.42 -4.86 9.04
CA LEU A 178 28.02 -5.50 7.78
C LEU A 178 28.18 -4.59 6.54
N ALA A 179 28.45 -3.30 6.69
CA ALA A 179 28.57 -2.45 5.51
C ALA A 179 29.76 -2.89 4.64
N HIS A 180 29.56 -2.96 3.32
CA HIS A 180 30.58 -3.42 2.37
C HIS A 180 31.90 -2.64 2.44
N THR A 181 31.87 -1.33 2.73
CA THR A 181 33.09 -0.51 2.79
C THR A 181 33.17 0.24 4.09
N ALA A 182 34.40 0.51 4.56
CA ALA A 182 34.64 1.34 5.74
C ALA A 182 34.01 2.73 5.60
N LYS A 183 34.06 3.32 4.38
CA LYS A 183 33.41 4.61 4.11
C LYS A 183 31.89 4.55 4.30
N ARG A 184 31.23 3.46 3.88
CA ARG A 184 29.79 3.29 4.12
C ARG A 184 29.49 3.03 5.59
N GLN A 185 30.32 2.25 6.28
CA GLN A 185 30.18 2.00 7.71
C GLN A 185 30.18 3.32 8.52
N LEU A 186 31.14 4.20 8.25
CA LEU A 186 31.19 5.55 8.84
C LEU A 186 29.97 6.41 8.51
N ARG A 187 29.34 6.24 7.34
CA ARG A 187 28.06 6.91 7.04
C ARG A 187 26.92 6.35 7.87
N CYS A 188 26.85 5.03 8.03
CA CYS A 188 25.83 4.39 8.88
C CYS A 188 25.90 4.95 10.30
N GLU A 189 27.10 5.07 10.88
CA GLU A 189 27.30 5.66 12.21
C GLU A 189 26.81 7.11 12.33
N ARG A 190 26.87 7.87 11.24
CA ARG A 190 26.42 9.27 11.23
C ARG A 190 24.91 9.41 11.04
N THR A 191 24.28 8.55 10.25
CA THR A 191 22.91 8.78 9.78
C THR A 191 21.88 7.73 10.17
N ASP A 192 22.30 6.53 10.59
CA ASP A 192 21.41 5.37 10.69
C ASP A 192 21.41 4.66 12.05
N LEU A 193 22.13 5.18 13.05
CA LEU A 193 22.10 4.62 14.41
C LEU A 193 20.67 4.45 14.95
N GLY A 194 19.77 5.39 14.62
CA GLY A 194 18.39 5.35 15.05
C GLY A 194 17.45 4.46 14.23
N ASN A 195 17.93 3.88 13.12
CA ASN A 195 17.09 3.18 12.13
C ASN A 195 17.21 1.66 12.26
N ALA A 196 16.20 1.02 12.84
CA ALA A 196 16.12 -0.44 13.05
C ALA A 196 16.30 -1.24 11.74
N ALA A 197 15.92 -0.67 10.59
CA ALA A 197 16.07 -1.35 9.31
C ALA A 197 17.54 -1.68 9.00
N MET A 198 18.51 -0.89 9.48
CA MET A 198 19.95 -1.14 9.24
C MET A 198 20.55 -2.24 10.13
N TYR A 199 19.75 -2.86 11.00
CA TYR A 199 20.18 -3.88 11.94
C TYR A 199 19.57 -5.24 11.55
N LEU A 200 20.41 -6.18 11.12
CA LEU A 200 19.94 -7.54 10.79
C LEU A 200 19.27 -8.20 12.02
N GLY A 201 19.79 -7.92 13.21
CA GLY A 201 19.26 -8.42 14.49
C GLY A 201 17.85 -7.93 14.80
N ALA A 202 17.41 -6.78 14.29
CA ALA A 202 16.03 -6.32 14.47
C ALA A 202 15.03 -7.30 13.85
N ILE A 203 15.38 -7.89 12.71
CA ILE A 203 14.56 -8.90 12.02
C ILE A 203 14.73 -10.26 12.68
N LEU A 204 15.97 -10.70 12.92
CA LEU A 204 16.24 -12.03 13.47
C LEU A 204 15.66 -12.23 14.88
N ARG A 205 15.68 -11.20 15.73
CA ARG A 205 15.08 -11.24 17.07
C ARG A 205 13.54 -11.26 17.05
N ASN A 206 12.94 -10.86 15.94
CA ASN A 206 11.49 -10.81 15.76
C ASN A 206 10.99 -11.83 14.74
N THR A 207 11.81 -12.81 14.39
CA THR A 207 11.44 -13.95 13.54
C THR A 207 11.45 -15.20 14.40
N ALA A 208 10.41 -16.02 14.33
CA ALA A 208 10.32 -17.19 15.21
C ALA A 208 11.48 -18.17 14.94
N ARG A 209 12.05 -18.77 15.99
CA ARG A 209 13.16 -19.74 15.87
C ARG A 209 12.95 -20.77 14.75
N LYS A 210 11.77 -21.38 14.68
CA LYS A 210 11.42 -22.38 13.67
C LYS A 210 11.52 -21.83 12.24
N GLU A 211 11.16 -20.57 12.04
CA GLU A 211 11.20 -19.89 10.75
C GLU A 211 12.64 -19.55 10.36
N ILE A 212 13.51 -19.27 11.33
CA ILE A 212 14.95 -19.04 11.07
C ILE A 212 15.63 -20.36 10.69
N LEU A 213 15.50 -21.38 11.55
CA LEU A 213 16.22 -22.66 11.38
C LEU A 213 15.65 -23.50 10.23
N GLY A 214 14.35 -23.39 9.96
CA GLY A 214 13.68 -24.06 8.84
C GLY A 214 13.76 -23.30 7.52
N SER A 215 14.33 -22.09 7.49
CA SER A 215 14.43 -21.30 6.28
C SER A 215 15.40 -21.91 5.27
N ALA A 216 15.04 -21.87 3.99
CA ALA A 216 15.97 -22.12 2.89
C ALA A 216 17.18 -21.16 2.90
N LEU A 217 17.06 -19.99 3.54
CA LEU A 217 18.11 -18.99 3.65
C LEU A 217 19.11 -19.28 4.79
N TYR A 218 18.80 -20.23 5.68
CA TYR A 218 19.62 -20.51 6.86
C TYR A 218 21.05 -20.90 6.50
N ALA A 219 21.22 -21.76 5.49
CA ALA A 219 22.54 -22.20 5.05
C ALA A 219 23.42 -21.01 4.63
N TRP A 220 22.83 -20.03 3.95
CA TRP A 220 23.54 -18.85 3.45
C TRP A 220 23.87 -17.88 4.58
N LEU A 221 22.90 -17.61 5.47
CA LEU A 221 23.15 -16.84 6.69
C LEU A 221 24.24 -17.47 7.56
N ASN A 222 24.21 -18.80 7.70
CA ASN A 222 25.17 -19.51 8.53
C ASN A 222 26.59 -19.39 7.96
N ALA A 223 26.76 -19.63 6.66
CA ALA A 223 28.07 -19.55 6.00
C ALA A 223 28.66 -18.12 6.02
N THR A 224 27.82 -17.09 5.90
CA THR A 224 28.30 -15.71 5.66
C THR A 224 28.33 -14.83 6.90
N VAL A 225 27.44 -15.08 7.88
CA VAL A 225 27.29 -14.27 9.09
C VAL A 225 27.51 -15.12 10.35
N PHE A 226 26.74 -16.18 10.58
CA PHE A 226 26.80 -16.88 11.89
C PHE A 226 28.15 -17.57 12.13
N GLN A 227 28.75 -18.20 11.13
CA GLN A 227 30.08 -18.79 11.27
C GLN A 227 31.14 -17.75 11.60
N ALA A 228 31.06 -16.55 11.00
CA ALA A 228 31.96 -15.45 11.33
C ALA A 228 31.78 -14.98 12.78
N LEU A 229 30.54 -14.84 13.24
CA LEU A 229 30.26 -14.49 14.64
C LEU A 229 30.76 -15.55 15.62
N ARG A 230 30.59 -16.85 15.30
CA ARG A 230 31.04 -17.98 16.12
C ARG A 230 32.56 -18.04 16.33
N ARG A 231 33.36 -17.31 15.55
CA ARG A 231 34.81 -17.18 15.77
C ARG A 231 35.17 -16.25 16.93
N THR A 232 34.20 -15.52 17.48
CA THR A 232 34.37 -14.63 18.64
C THR A 232 33.53 -15.11 19.82
N PRO A 233 33.99 -14.94 21.08
CA PRO A 233 33.19 -15.32 22.24
C PRO A 233 31.83 -14.60 22.30
N THR A 234 31.82 -13.28 22.08
CA THR A 234 30.60 -12.46 22.07
C THR A 234 29.64 -12.86 20.95
N GLY A 235 30.18 -13.16 19.76
CA GLY A 235 29.36 -13.55 18.61
C GLY A 235 28.76 -14.94 18.76
N ASN A 236 29.49 -15.88 19.39
CA ASN A 236 28.96 -17.20 19.71
C ASN A 236 27.73 -17.11 20.63
N ILE A 237 27.83 -16.32 21.72
CA ILE A 237 26.70 -16.05 22.63
C ILE A 237 25.54 -15.41 21.88
N TRP A 238 25.81 -14.43 21.01
CA TRP A 238 24.76 -13.77 20.23
C TRP A 238 24.03 -14.73 19.29
N VAL A 239 24.77 -15.60 18.59
CA VAL A 239 24.21 -16.61 17.69
C VAL A 239 23.34 -17.59 18.49
N ASP A 240 23.82 -18.11 19.62
CA ASP A 240 23.05 -19.02 20.47
C ASP A 240 21.79 -18.36 21.02
N ASN A 241 21.86 -17.07 21.38
CA ASN A 241 20.69 -16.29 21.77
C ASN A 241 19.67 -16.19 20.61
N ILE A 242 20.09 -15.87 19.38
CA ILE A 242 19.16 -15.87 18.24
C ILE A 242 18.55 -17.26 17.99
N HIS A 243 19.32 -18.34 18.15
CA HIS A 243 18.84 -19.69 17.91
C HIS A 243 17.87 -20.19 19.00
N ASN A 244 17.91 -19.62 20.20
CA ASN A 244 17.13 -20.08 21.34
C ASN A 244 16.20 -19.00 21.94
N HIS A 245 16.09 -17.83 21.31
CA HIS A 245 15.29 -16.74 21.85
C HIS A 245 13.80 -17.10 21.90
N THR A 246 13.13 -16.48 22.85
CA THR A 246 11.68 -16.29 22.88
C THR A 246 11.38 -14.82 22.66
N PHE A 247 10.17 -14.52 22.17
CA PHE A 247 9.78 -13.13 21.98
C PHE A 247 9.50 -12.47 23.33
N LEU A 248 10.11 -11.31 23.54
CA LEU A 248 9.65 -10.36 24.53
C LEU A 248 8.25 -9.86 24.15
N PRO A 249 7.42 -9.39 25.10
CA PRO A 249 6.27 -8.56 24.78
C PRO A 249 6.66 -7.45 23.79
N ILE A 250 5.77 -7.10 22.85
CA ILE A 250 6.09 -6.11 21.80
C ILE A 250 6.60 -4.79 22.40
N ARG A 251 5.96 -4.34 23.49
CA ARG A 251 6.35 -3.13 24.22
C ARG A 251 7.79 -3.21 24.74
N ASP A 252 8.18 -4.34 25.33
CA ASP A 252 9.51 -4.52 25.90
C ASP A 252 10.59 -4.62 24.81
N GLU A 253 10.28 -5.20 23.64
CA GLU A 253 11.19 -5.19 22.50
C GLU A 253 11.36 -3.77 21.93
N ILE A 254 10.29 -2.96 21.91
CA ILE A 254 10.38 -1.54 21.54
C ILE A 254 11.25 -0.77 22.54
N ASP A 255 11.07 -0.99 23.83
CA ASP A 255 11.86 -0.33 24.88
C ASP A 255 13.33 -0.78 24.83
N LEU A 256 13.59 -2.04 24.46
CA LEU A 256 14.93 -2.52 24.15
C LEU A 256 15.53 -1.78 22.95
N TRP A 257 14.82 -1.63 21.84
CA TRP A 257 15.34 -0.88 20.69
C TRP A 257 15.68 0.57 21.08
N LYS A 258 14.79 1.22 21.82
CA LYS A 258 14.99 2.59 22.31
C LYS A 258 16.20 2.71 23.22
N SER A 259 16.50 1.70 24.05
CA SER A 259 17.69 1.74 24.92
C SER A 259 19.01 1.72 24.14
N TYR A 260 19.01 1.22 22.88
CA TYR A 260 20.13 1.33 21.94
C TYR A 260 20.10 2.58 21.06
N GLY A 261 19.15 3.50 21.29
CA GLY A 261 18.93 4.71 20.51
C GLY A 261 18.12 4.51 19.23
N ILE A 262 17.56 3.32 19.04
CA ILE A 262 16.82 2.92 17.83
C ILE A 262 15.33 3.30 18.00
N HIS A 263 14.80 4.11 17.09
CA HIS A 263 13.48 4.73 17.25
C HIS A 263 12.66 4.84 15.96
N LYS A 264 13.21 4.43 14.82
CA LYS A 264 12.51 4.43 13.53
C LYS A 264 12.81 3.18 12.72
N TRP A 265 11.92 2.85 11.79
CA TRP A 265 12.12 1.84 10.77
C TRP A 265 11.87 2.46 9.40
N ILE A 266 12.92 2.54 8.57
CA ILE A 266 12.83 3.05 7.20
C ILE A 266 13.78 2.23 6.31
N THR A 267 13.25 1.58 5.28
CA THR A 267 14.03 0.85 4.28
C THR A 267 14.58 1.79 3.20
N GLN A 268 15.47 1.30 2.34
CA GLN A 268 15.91 2.06 1.17
C GLN A 268 14.94 1.94 0.02
N LEU A 269 15.04 2.88 -0.91
CA LEU A 269 14.25 2.85 -2.15
C LEU A 269 14.72 1.66 -3.01
N SER A 270 13.76 0.87 -3.49
CA SER A 270 13.97 -0.13 -4.52
C SER A 270 12.90 -0.02 -5.59
N ASN A 271 13.32 -0.19 -6.84
CA ASN A 271 12.44 -0.40 -7.98
C ASN A 271 12.49 -1.84 -8.53
N ARG A 272 12.94 -2.80 -7.71
CA ARG A 272 12.76 -4.22 -8.01
C ARG A 272 11.29 -4.62 -7.97
N TYR A 273 10.54 -4.02 -7.06
CA TYR A 273 9.11 -4.22 -6.93
C TYR A 273 8.39 -2.87 -6.86
N GLN A 274 7.26 -2.78 -7.56
CA GLN A 274 6.26 -1.74 -7.35
C GLN A 274 5.55 -2.02 -6.04
N GLN A 275 5.60 -1.07 -5.11
CA GLN A 275 4.87 -1.14 -3.85
C GLN A 275 3.38 -1.04 -4.13
N GLY A 276 2.62 -2.00 -3.61
CA GLY A 276 1.17 -1.97 -3.71
C GLY A 276 0.53 -1.08 -2.65
N ILE A 277 -0.64 -0.52 -2.95
CA ILE A 277 -1.49 0.16 -1.98
C ILE A 277 -2.95 -0.07 -2.36
N GLU A 278 -3.80 -0.25 -1.36
CA GLU A 278 -5.25 -0.20 -1.49
C GLU A 278 -5.78 0.83 -0.50
N GLU A 279 -6.45 1.87 -1.00
CA GLU A 279 -7.10 2.88 -0.16
C GLU A 279 -8.60 2.77 -0.38
N THR A 280 -9.35 2.76 0.73
CA THR A 280 -10.80 2.59 0.75
C THR A 280 -11.45 3.68 1.60
N VAL A 281 -12.74 3.91 1.34
CA VAL A 281 -13.60 4.79 2.14
C VAL A 281 -14.81 3.98 2.59
N THR A 282 -15.13 4.07 3.88
CA THR A 282 -16.34 3.48 4.44
C THR A 282 -17.47 4.50 4.38
N ILE A 283 -18.56 4.15 3.72
CA ILE A 283 -19.81 4.91 3.66
C ILE A 283 -20.74 4.35 4.74
N HIS A 284 -21.13 5.22 5.68
CA HIS A 284 -22.18 4.95 6.65
C HIS A 284 -23.47 5.60 6.14
N ASN A 285 -24.47 4.79 5.82
CA ASN A 285 -25.73 5.33 5.30
C ASN A 285 -26.74 5.64 6.41
N ALA A 286 -27.87 6.24 6.04
CA ALA A 286 -28.93 6.63 6.97
C ALA A 286 -29.61 5.43 7.70
N LEU A 287 -29.39 4.21 7.23
CA LEU A 287 -29.89 2.98 7.86
C LEU A 287 -28.89 2.38 8.85
N GLY A 288 -27.72 2.99 9.03
CA GLY A 288 -26.64 2.47 9.88
C GLY A 288 -25.86 1.32 9.23
N LEU A 289 -26.01 1.10 7.91
CA LEU A 289 -25.21 0.12 7.19
C LEU A 289 -23.86 0.71 6.81
N GLU A 290 -22.82 -0.11 6.97
CA GLU A 290 -21.45 0.21 6.56
C GLU A 290 -21.12 -0.50 5.25
N THR A 291 -20.60 0.26 4.31
CA THR A 291 -20.21 -0.23 2.98
C THR A 291 -18.88 0.36 2.59
N VAL A 292 -18.05 -0.39 1.86
CA VAL A 292 -16.68 0.02 1.55
C VAL A 292 -16.53 0.24 0.06
N ILE A 293 -16.02 1.42 -0.32
CA ILE A 293 -15.65 1.73 -1.70
C ILE A 293 -14.13 1.83 -1.82
N LYS A 294 -13.60 1.38 -2.96
CA LYS A 294 -12.18 1.52 -3.28
C LYS A 294 -11.93 2.83 -4.01
N ILE A 295 -10.96 3.62 -3.52
CA ILE A 295 -10.59 4.93 -4.08
C ILE A 295 -9.18 4.93 -4.69
N ASN A 296 -8.35 3.95 -4.35
CA ASN A 296 -7.03 3.74 -4.95
C ASN A 296 -6.68 2.25 -4.95
N SER A 297 -6.05 1.80 -6.03
CA SER A 297 -5.49 0.45 -6.13
C SER A 297 -4.24 0.48 -6.99
N VAL A 298 -3.09 0.23 -6.37
CA VAL A 298 -1.83 -0.03 -7.07
C VAL A 298 -1.43 -1.47 -6.75
N PRO A 299 -1.26 -2.36 -7.75
CA PRO A 299 -0.87 -3.72 -7.49
C PRO A 299 0.61 -3.82 -7.11
N TYR A 300 0.94 -4.81 -6.28
CA TYR A 300 2.31 -5.23 -6.06
C TYR A 300 2.79 -6.09 -7.25
N ARG A 301 3.91 -5.73 -7.87
CA ARG A 301 4.49 -6.48 -8.99
C ARG A 301 5.99 -6.24 -9.12
N GLN A 302 6.71 -7.18 -9.74
CA GLN A 302 8.11 -7.01 -10.08
C GLN A 302 8.29 -6.04 -11.26
N THR A 303 9.39 -5.27 -11.25
CA THR A 303 9.70 -4.21 -12.22
C THR A 303 11.20 -4.20 -12.59
N ALA A 304 11.72 -3.05 -13.06
CA ALA A 304 13.03 -2.87 -13.70
C ALA A 304 14.27 -3.31 -12.90
N SER A 305 14.21 -3.29 -11.57
CA SER A 305 15.32 -3.69 -10.68
C SER A 305 16.64 -2.92 -10.87
N THR A 306 16.63 -1.73 -11.47
CA THR A 306 17.86 -0.95 -11.75
C THR A 306 18.56 -0.48 -10.46
N THR A 307 17.80 -0.24 -9.39
CA THR A 307 18.34 0.07 -8.05
C THR A 307 19.24 -1.02 -7.47
N ASN A 308 19.20 -2.25 -7.99
CA ASN A 308 20.11 -3.31 -7.54
C ASN A 308 21.58 -2.97 -7.78
N LEU A 309 21.91 -2.06 -8.71
CA LEU A 309 23.28 -1.59 -8.90
C LEU A 309 23.75 -0.67 -7.76
N ALA A 310 22.83 -0.03 -7.04
CA ALA A 310 23.17 0.79 -5.87
C ALA A 310 23.53 -0.09 -4.67
N TYR A 311 22.71 -1.10 -4.40
CA TYR A 311 22.93 -2.14 -3.39
C TYR A 311 22.28 -3.45 -3.85
N PHE A 312 22.91 -4.59 -3.57
CA PHE A 312 22.54 -5.84 -4.25
C PHE A 312 21.41 -6.62 -3.58
N ILE A 313 20.80 -6.05 -2.53
CA ILE A 313 19.85 -6.69 -1.59
C ILE A 313 20.52 -7.85 -0.85
N PHE A 314 20.34 -7.88 0.48
CA PHE A 314 21.07 -8.80 1.35
C PHE A 314 20.92 -10.28 1.00
N VAL A 315 19.74 -10.72 0.55
CA VAL A 315 19.54 -12.13 0.15
C VAL A 315 20.45 -12.56 -1.01
N ASN A 316 20.73 -11.66 -1.96
CA ASN A 316 21.66 -11.96 -3.05
C ASN A 316 23.12 -11.88 -2.57
N GLU A 317 23.42 -10.98 -1.63
CA GLU A 317 24.76 -10.84 -1.03
C GLU A 317 25.17 -12.11 -0.28
N ILE A 318 24.28 -12.67 0.55
CA ILE A 318 24.56 -13.93 1.27
C ILE A 318 24.62 -15.12 0.31
N TYR A 319 23.83 -15.12 -0.78
CA TYR A 319 23.87 -16.17 -1.79
C TYR A 319 25.23 -16.20 -2.52
N VAL A 320 25.65 -15.06 -3.08
CA VAL A 320 26.93 -14.92 -3.81
C VAL A 320 28.11 -15.19 -2.88
N SER A 321 28.07 -14.67 -1.66
CA SER A 321 29.12 -14.91 -0.68
C SER A 321 29.23 -16.39 -0.30
N THR A 322 28.12 -17.12 -0.24
CA THR A 322 28.12 -18.55 0.10
C THR A 322 28.64 -19.41 -1.04
N TYR A 323 28.08 -19.26 -2.25
CA TYR A 323 28.34 -20.20 -3.35
C TYR A 323 29.47 -19.79 -4.28
N SER A 324 29.65 -18.50 -4.52
CA SER A 324 30.61 -18.00 -5.51
C SER A 324 31.92 -17.59 -4.87
N LEU A 325 31.87 -16.83 -3.77
CA LEU A 325 33.07 -16.20 -3.17
C LEU A 325 33.60 -16.94 -1.94
N LYS A 326 32.77 -17.76 -1.29
CA LYS A 326 33.09 -18.47 -0.03
C LYS A 326 33.66 -17.52 1.04
N CYS A 327 33.06 -16.34 1.19
CA CYS A 327 33.53 -15.28 2.06
C CYS A 327 32.49 -14.88 3.12
N SER A 328 32.93 -14.16 4.14
CA SER A 328 32.06 -13.52 5.13
C SER A 328 31.64 -12.12 4.71
N LEU A 329 30.44 -11.71 5.14
CA LEU A 329 29.99 -10.31 5.06
C LEU A 329 30.31 -9.50 6.33
N VAL A 330 30.75 -10.16 7.41
CA VAL A 330 31.07 -9.50 8.68
C VAL A 330 32.46 -8.87 8.59
N ARG A 331 32.56 -7.54 8.72
CA ARG A 331 33.82 -6.81 8.47
C ARG A 331 34.99 -7.24 9.35
N SER A 332 34.70 -7.57 10.62
CA SER A 332 35.72 -7.97 11.59
C SER A 332 36.27 -9.39 11.32
N ASP A 333 35.58 -10.21 10.53
CA ASP A 333 36.00 -11.58 10.22
C ASP A 333 37.25 -11.63 9.33
N PRO A 334 38.19 -12.57 9.54
CA PRO A 334 39.35 -12.73 8.65
C PRO A 334 38.99 -13.12 7.21
N PHE A 335 37.85 -13.78 6.99
CA PHE A 335 37.36 -14.18 5.66
C PHE A 335 36.41 -13.15 5.05
N HIS A 336 36.37 -11.93 5.59
CA HIS A 336 35.64 -10.83 4.95
C HIS A 336 36.19 -10.56 3.55
N PHE A 337 35.32 -10.32 2.57
CA PHE A 337 35.73 -10.23 1.16
C PHE A 337 36.82 -9.16 0.91
N GLU A 338 36.77 -7.98 1.55
CA GLU A 338 37.82 -6.95 1.40
C GLU A 338 39.20 -7.47 1.87
N LYS A 339 39.24 -8.30 2.93
CA LYS A 339 40.49 -8.89 3.46
C LYS A 339 41.04 -10.03 2.60
N LEU A 340 40.17 -10.63 1.79
CA LEU A 340 40.56 -11.60 0.76
C LEU A 340 41.04 -10.93 -0.53
N GLY A 341 41.10 -9.59 -0.58
CA GLY A 341 41.49 -8.83 -1.77
C GLY A 341 40.40 -8.75 -2.83
N LEU A 342 39.15 -9.04 -2.48
CA LEU A 342 38.01 -8.98 -3.38
C LEU A 342 37.40 -7.57 -3.36
N ASP A 343 37.14 -7.02 -4.55
CA ASP A 343 36.39 -5.77 -4.73
C ASP A 343 34.94 -6.09 -5.10
N TRP A 344 33.99 -5.70 -4.25
CA TRP A 344 32.57 -6.02 -4.45
C TRP A 344 31.97 -5.35 -5.69
N ASP A 345 32.34 -4.09 -5.97
CA ASP A 345 31.87 -3.35 -7.15
C ASP A 345 32.33 -4.07 -8.43
N ILE A 346 33.60 -4.49 -8.46
CA ILE A 346 34.17 -5.16 -9.63
C ILE A 346 33.67 -6.60 -9.75
N ILE A 347 33.65 -7.38 -8.66
CA ILE A 347 33.41 -8.83 -8.75
C ILE A 347 31.92 -9.17 -8.82
N VAL A 348 31.07 -8.38 -8.16
CA VAL A 348 29.63 -8.69 -8.02
C VAL A 348 28.75 -7.72 -8.81
N MET A 349 29.09 -6.43 -8.86
CA MET A 349 28.16 -5.41 -9.36
C MET A 349 28.32 -5.10 -10.86
N ILE A 350 29.47 -4.56 -11.26
CA ILE A 350 29.67 -3.95 -12.59
C ILE A 350 30.70 -4.68 -13.44
N GLY A 351 31.71 -5.28 -12.82
CA GLY A 351 32.87 -5.80 -13.55
C GLY A 351 33.98 -4.77 -13.76
N VAL A 352 34.98 -5.19 -14.55
CA VAL A 352 36.12 -4.37 -14.97
C VAL A 352 35.77 -3.28 -16.00
N ARG A 353 34.50 -3.15 -16.37
CA ARG A 353 34.03 -2.19 -17.38
C ARG A 353 34.34 -0.75 -16.95
N ARG A 354 34.75 0.05 -17.94
CA ARG A 354 35.04 1.48 -17.81
C ARG A 354 34.27 2.25 -18.88
N THR A 355 33.14 2.85 -18.49
CA THR A 355 32.45 3.87 -19.30
C THR A 355 32.55 5.21 -18.59
N PRO A 356 32.42 6.35 -19.30
CA PRO A 356 32.36 7.66 -18.66
C PRO A 356 31.32 7.72 -17.53
N ALA A 357 30.13 7.14 -17.74
CA ALA A 357 29.08 7.05 -16.73
C ALA A 357 29.54 6.27 -15.48
N ILE A 358 30.10 5.05 -15.65
CA ILE A 358 30.61 4.24 -14.53
C ILE A 358 31.68 4.99 -13.74
N ASN A 359 32.63 5.63 -14.45
CA ASN A 359 33.73 6.34 -13.82
C ASN A 359 33.24 7.57 -13.05
N LEU A 360 32.30 8.34 -13.60
CA LEU A 360 31.69 9.48 -12.91
C LEU A 360 30.92 9.06 -11.67
N VAL A 361 30.17 7.96 -11.72
CA VAL A 361 29.45 7.43 -10.54
C VAL A 361 30.44 6.99 -9.47
N ARG A 362 31.47 6.21 -9.82
CA ARG A 362 32.52 5.78 -8.88
C ARG A 362 33.26 6.96 -8.26
N LEU A 363 33.52 8.01 -9.04
CA LEU A 363 34.26 9.20 -8.61
C LEU A 363 33.45 10.11 -7.68
N HIS A 364 32.19 10.38 -8.02
CA HIS A 364 31.39 11.41 -7.33
C HIS A 364 30.34 10.85 -6.35
N ILE A 365 29.95 9.59 -6.48
CA ILE A 365 28.94 8.95 -5.62
C ILE A 365 29.60 7.86 -4.77
N GLY A 366 30.27 6.90 -5.41
CA GLY A 366 30.95 5.79 -4.74
C GLY A 366 30.84 4.48 -5.51
N PRO A 367 31.43 3.41 -4.97
CA PRO A 367 31.40 2.09 -5.59
C PRO A 367 29.97 1.55 -5.65
N PHE A 368 29.64 0.89 -6.77
CA PHE A 368 28.37 0.19 -6.93
C PHE A 368 28.23 -0.92 -5.87
N GLY A 369 27.00 -1.21 -5.46
CA GLY A 369 26.74 -2.12 -4.34
C GLY A 369 26.96 -1.50 -2.95
N ALA A 370 27.38 -0.23 -2.86
CA ALA A 370 27.54 0.51 -1.60
C ALA A 370 26.97 1.94 -1.67
N ILE A 371 26.00 2.17 -2.56
CA ILE A 371 25.29 3.44 -2.74
C ILE A 371 23.95 3.36 -2.00
N ASP A 372 23.72 4.31 -1.10
CA ASP A 372 22.47 4.39 -0.35
C ASP A 372 21.43 5.22 -1.12
N VAL A 373 20.24 4.66 -1.38
CA VAL A 373 19.14 5.33 -2.09
C VAL A 373 18.01 5.63 -1.12
N ARG A 374 17.79 6.91 -0.80
CA ARG A 374 16.81 7.35 0.20
C ARG A 374 15.70 8.16 -0.45
N PHE A 375 14.48 7.95 0.02
CA PHE A 375 13.36 8.81 -0.31
C PHE A 375 13.44 10.08 0.55
N VAL A 376 13.40 11.24 -0.12
CA VAL A 376 13.32 12.54 0.55
C VAL A 376 11.84 12.96 0.55
N PRO A 377 11.21 13.15 1.71
CA PRO A 377 9.82 13.58 1.76
C PRO A 377 9.66 14.98 1.18
N VAL A 378 8.50 15.25 0.59
CA VAL A 378 8.18 16.58 0.06
C VAL A 378 8.17 17.58 1.23
N PRO A 379 8.89 18.72 1.14
CA PRO A 379 8.92 19.71 2.20
C PRO A 379 7.52 20.23 2.55
N ARG A 380 7.22 20.36 3.84
CA ARG A 380 5.92 20.85 4.34
C ARG A 380 5.55 22.23 3.79
N SER A 381 6.53 23.09 3.56
CA SER A 381 6.32 24.40 2.95
C SER A 381 5.82 24.30 1.50
N LEU A 382 6.35 23.34 0.73
CA LEU A 382 5.93 23.10 -0.65
C LEU A 382 4.52 22.50 -0.70
N THR A 383 4.22 21.51 0.16
CA THR A 383 2.86 20.94 0.22
C THR A 383 1.84 21.98 0.64
N ALA A 384 2.15 22.83 1.63
CA ALA A 384 1.29 23.93 2.06
C ALA A 384 1.07 24.99 0.96
N ALA A 385 2.13 25.33 0.21
CA ALA A 385 2.03 26.26 -0.91
C ALA A 385 1.13 25.71 -2.03
N VAL A 386 1.31 24.44 -2.41
CA VAL A 386 0.47 23.76 -3.42
C VAL A 386 -0.97 23.65 -2.94
N ALA A 387 -1.21 23.30 -1.68
CA ALA A 387 -2.55 23.24 -1.10
C ALA A 387 -3.24 24.62 -1.13
N THR A 388 -2.51 25.68 -0.77
CA THR A 388 -3.01 27.05 -0.81
C THR A 388 -3.32 27.50 -2.23
N PHE A 389 -2.42 27.24 -3.18
CA PHE A 389 -2.62 27.55 -4.60
C PHE A 389 -3.87 26.85 -5.14
N ARG A 390 -4.00 25.53 -4.92
CA ARG A 390 -5.18 24.76 -5.35
C ARG A 390 -6.47 25.31 -4.77
N ARG A 391 -6.49 25.60 -3.47
CA ARG A 391 -7.65 26.18 -2.79
C ARG A 391 -8.09 27.50 -3.41
N LEU A 392 -7.13 28.41 -3.64
CA LEU A 392 -7.41 29.72 -4.23
C LEU A 392 -7.85 29.60 -5.69
N ALA A 393 -7.13 28.81 -6.50
CA ALA A 393 -7.44 28.60 -7.91
C ALA A 393 -8.82 27.97 -8.08
N TYR A 394 -9.15 26.91 -7.35
CA TYR A 394 -10.44 26.23 -7.47
C TYR A 394 -11.60 27.10 -6.97
N SER A 395 -11.38 27.89 -5.91
CA SER A 395 -12.37 28.89 -5.50
C SER A 395 -12.65 29.92 -6.60
N GLU A 396 -11.60 30.44 -7.25
CA GLU A 396 -11.72 31.42 -8.33
C GLU A 396 -12.48 30.83 -9.53
N LEU A 397 -12.18 29.58 -9.91
CA LEU A 397 -12.85 28.89 -11.01
C LEU A 397 -14.36 28.66 -10.76
N GLN A 398 -14.81 28.68 -9.51
CA GLN A 398 -16.23 28.53 -9.15
C GLN A 398 -16.99 29.86 -9.21
N THR A 399 -16.32 30.99 -8.99
CA THR A 399 -16.96 32.30 -8.90
C THR A 399 -16.70 33.20 -10.11
N ASN A 400 -15.76 32.85 -10.99
CA ASN A 400 -15.35 33.64 -12.14
C ASN A 400 -15.46 32.84 -13.45
N GLU A 401 -16.56 33.05 -14.19
CA GLU A 401 -16.84 32.40 -15.47
C GLU A 401 -15.74 32.65 -16.53
N PRO A 402 -15.24 33.88 -16.75
CA PRO A 402 -14.09 34.11 -17.63
C PRO A 402 -12.84 33.28 -17.27
N ALA A 403 -12.53 33.12 -15.99
CA ALA A 403 -11.41 32.29 -15.54
C ALA A 403 -11.66 30.80 -15.81
N GLN A 404 -12.89 30.33 -15.56
CA GLN A 404 -13.33 28.97 -15.85
C GLN A 404 -13.17 28.63 -17.35
N VAL A 405 -13.62 29.51 -18.25
CA VAL A 405 -13.52 29.31 -19.70
C VAL A 405 -12.05 29.26 -20.15
N LYS A 406 -11.19 30.12 -19.59
CA LYS A 406 -9.75 30.10 -19.89
C LYS A 406 -9.10 28.79 -19.42
N TYR A 407 -9.43 28.35 -18.20
CA TYR A 407 -8.90 27.10 -17.66
C TYR A 407 -9.35 25.89 -18.47
N ALA A 408 -10.63 25.83 -18.88
CA ALA A 408 -11.18 24.73 -19.68
C ALA A 408 -10.51 24.61 -21.07
N ARG A 409 -9.90 25.68 -21.58
CA ARG A 409 -9.15 25.71 -22.84
C ARG A 409 -7.65 25.56 -22.66
N PHE A 410 -7.16 25.43 -21.43
CA PHE A 410 -5.74 25.27 -21.17
C PHE A 410 -5.27 23.89 -21.66
N GLU A 411 -4.29 23.90 -22.56
CA GLU A 411 -3.61 22.70 -23.01
C GLU A 411 -2.30 22.53 -22.24
N SER A 412 -2.04 21.31 -21.76
CA SER A 412 -0.78 20.99 -21.10
C SER A 412 0.39 21.20 -22.07
N ALA A 413 1.35 22.03 -21.68
CA ALA A 413 2.57 22.23 -22.45
C ALA A 413 3.65 21.24 -22.04
N VAL A 414 4.31 20.61 -23.01
CA VAL A 414 5.54 19.83 -22.78
C VAL A 414 6.71 20.80 -22.71
N THR A 415 7.45 20.75 -21.61
CA THR A 415 8.59 21.64 -21.37
C THR A 415 9.90 20.85 -21.27
N THR A 416 11.02 21.51 -21.51
CA THR A 416 12.37 20.92 -21.43
C THR A 416 13.23 21.75 -20.46
N PRO A 417 12.94 21.71 -19.15
CA PRO A 417 13.67 22.53 -18.19
C PRO A 417 15.13 22.03 -18.09
N ILE A 418 16.05 22.76 -18.73
CA ILE A 418 17.48 22.45 -18.75
C ILE A 418 18.24 23.57 -18.04
N PRO A 419 19.13 23.27 -17.08
CA PRO A 419 19.99 24.26 -16.48
C PRO A 419 20.79 25.02 -17.55
N PRO A 420 20.88 26.37 -17.52
CA PRO A 420 21.60 27.13 -18.54
C PRO A 420 23.04 26.67 -18.76
N ALA A 421 23.72 26.21 -17.70
CA ALA A 421 25.07 25.68 -17.76
C ALA A 421 25.22 24.39 -18.61
N TRP A 422 24.12 23.69 -18.89
CA TRP A 422 24.11 22.46 -19.70
C TRP A 422 23.81 22.74 -21.17
N VAL A 423 23.44 23.97 -21.53
CA VAL A 423 23.21 24.39 -22.92
C VAL A 423 24.57 24.71 -23.56
N ASN A 424 25.36 23.66 -23.79
CA ASN A 424 26.68 23.78 -24.39
C ASN A 424 26.90 22.62 -25.39
N PRO A 425 27.15 22.90 -26.68
CA PRO A 425 27.30 21.88 -27.72
C PRO A 425 28.55 21.00 -27.55
N LEU A 426 29.50 21.39 -26.69
CA LEU A 426 30.69 20.60 -26.36
C LEU A 426 30.43 19.55 -25.27
N LEU A 427 29.29 19.62 -24.58
CA LEU A 427 28.94 18.63 -23.55
C LEU A 427 28.34 17.37 -24.19
N GLN A 428 28.72 16.23 -23.61
CA GLN A 428 28.14 14.94 -23.93
C GLN A 428 27.42 14.39 -22.70
N PHE A 429 26.18 13.96 -22.89
CA PHE A 429 25.33 13.44 -21.82
C PHE A 429 25.19 11.93 -21.95
N TYR A 430 25.46 11.21 -20.86
CA TYR A 430 25.42 9.74 -20.82
C TYR A 430 24.20 9.19 -20.09
N GLY A 431 23.43 10.03 -19.39
CA GLY A 431 22.29 9.64 -18.56
C GLY A 431 21.97 10.66 -17.48
N GLY A 432 20.81 10.51 -16.83
CA GLY A 432 20.47 11.19 -15.58
C GLY A 432 20.27 10.23 -14.40
N ASN A 433 20.29 8.92 -14.66
CA ASN A 433 20.21 7.88 -13.64
C ASN A 433 21.58 7.22 -13.43
N PRO A 434 22.19 7.34 -12.24
CA PRO A 434 23.47 6.70 -11.92
C PRO A 434 23.50 5.18 -12.08
N MET A 435 22.34 4.52 -12.12
CA MET A 435 22.22 3.07 -12.33
C MET A 435 22.12 2.69 -13.82
N CYS A 436 21.94 3.65 -14.73
CA CYS A 436 21.91 3.40 -16.17
C CYS A 436 23.30 3.60 -16.79
N VAL A 437 24.16 2.61 -16.57
CA VAL A 437 25.62 2.73 -16.79
C VAL A 437 26.10 2.44 -18.22
N LEU A 438 25.22 1.94 -19.09
CA LEU A 438 25.52 1.52 -20.46
C LEU A 438 25.08 2.54 -21.53
N GLY A 439 24.64 3.73 -21.13
CA GLY A 439 24.23 4.78 -22.05
C GLY A 439 25.38 5.25 -22.96
N ALA A 440 25.07 5.52 -24.22
CA ALA A 440 25.99 6.15 -25.17
C ALA A 440 26.00 7.67 -24.98
N ALA A 441 27.01 8.34 -25.54
CA ALA A 441 27.05 9.80 -25.57
C ALA A 441 25.86 10.36 -26.38
N LYS A 442 25.17 11.36 -25.82
CA LYS A 442 24.10 12.12 -26.50
C LYS A 442 24.39 13.61 -26.45
N SER A 443 23.88 14.34 -27.45
CA SER A 443 23.89 15.80 -27.52
C SER A 443 22.76 16.47 -26.72
N PHE A 444 21.90 15.68 -26.08
CA PHE A 444 20.76 16.16 -25.31
C PHE A 444 20.77 15.63 -23.89
N VAL A 445 20.25 16.43 -22.97
CA VAL A 445 20.03 16.07 -21.57
C VAL A 445 18.97 14.98 -21.48
N GLN A 446 19.20 13.96 -20.66
CA GLN A 446 18.27 12.85 -20.42
C GLN A 446 17.55 13.05 -19.09
N PRO A 447 16.36 12.44 -18.88
CA PRO A 447 15.66 12.49 -17.60
C PRO A 447 16.55 12.10 -16.43
N SER A 448 16.37 12.79 -15.30
CA SER A 448 16.95 12.39 -14.02
C SER A 448 16.36 11.05 -13.56
N PHE A 449 16.98 10.44 -12.54
CA PHE A 449 16.53 9.17 -11.93
C PHE A 449 15.00 9.06 -11.82
N GLY A 450 14.43 8.07 -12.48
CA GLY A 450 13.03 7.68 -12.36
C GLY A 450 12.88 6.28 -11.76
N VAL A 451 11.95 6.10 -10.82
CA VAL A 451 11.66 4.77 -10.22
C VAL A 451 11.25 3.75 -11.28
N TYR A 452 10.55 4.17 -12.33
CA TYR A 452 10.06 3.30 -13.41
C TYR A 452 11.07 3.11 -14.55
N GLU A 453 12.27 3.66 -14.42
CA GLU A 453 13.27 3.62 -15.47
C GLU A 453 13.92 2.23 -15.59
N VAL A 454 13.96 1.71 -16.82
CA VAL A 454 14.49 0.39 -17.18
C VAL A 454 15.87 0.46 -17.86
N CYS A 455 16.48 1.65 -17.95
CA CYS A 455 17.74 1.89 -18.68
C CYS A 455 17.73 1.42 -20.14
N GLY A 456 16.55 1.40 -20.78
CA GLY A 456 16.36 0.84 -22.13
C GLY A 456 16.70 1.81 -23.26
N SER A 457 16.05 2.98 -23.30
CA SER A 457 16.28 3.98 -24.35
C SER A 457 16.67 5.34 -23.75
N GLN A 458 17.63 6.01 -24.38
CA GLN A 458 18.06 7.36 -24.00
C GLN A 458 17.16 8.37 -24.72
N GLN A 459 16.26 9.01 -23.97
CA GLN A 459 15.30 9.99 -24.48
C GLN A 459 15.66 11.40 -24.01
N PRO A 460 15.30 12.47 -24.76
CA PRO A 460 15.43 13.83 -24.29
C PRO A 460 14.61 14.09 -23.01
N HIS A 461 15.15 14.89 -22.10
CA HIS A 461 14.44 15.31 -20.91
C HIS A 461 13.24 16.19 -21.28
N THR A 462 12.04 15.74 -20.93
CA THR A 462 10.77 16.44 -21.11
C THR A 462 9.93 16.31 -19.83
N VAL A 463 9.14 17.33 -19.51
CA VAL A 463 8.23 17.39 -18.35
C VAL A 463 6.86 17.89 -18.79
#